data_AF-A0A0Q8L3X6-F1
#
_entry.id   AF-A0A0Q8L3X6-F1
#
_cell.length_a   1.000
_cell.length_b   1.000
_cell.length_c   1.000
_cell.angle_alpha   90.00
_cell.angle_beta   90.00
_cell.angle_gamma   90.00
#
_symmetry.space_group_name_H-M   'P 1'
#
loop_
_entity.id
_entity.type
_entity.pdbx_description
1 polymer ?
#
loop_
_entity_poly.entity_id
_entity_poly.type
_entity_poly.pdbx_seq_one_letter_code
_entity_poly.pdbx_strand_id
1 'polypeptide(L)'
;MLHLQNTILEMIARGETLEATTDRLCHRIEKLLPGVRCSVLRVDGNGLLHPLPGSSLPNEYMALLEGLMIGPLVGSCGSAAYLGKAVAVKDIATDPRWIGFKEPVLALGLKACWSSPICDAEGAVLGTFALYFPEKRGPTCVSAWNKDPVSGVIGVQKGPL
;
A
#
# COMPACT_ATOMS: atom_id res chain seq x y z
N MET A 1 10.72 -0.98 -9.40
CA MET A 1 9.49 -1.23 -10.21
C MET A 1 9.36 -2.71 -10.60
N LEU A 2 10.24 -3.23 -11.47
CA LEU A 2 10.17 -4.62 -11.96
C LEU A 2 10.26 -5.69 -10.88
N HIS A 3 11.05 -5.50 -9.81
CA HIS A 3 11.27 -6.60 -8.86
C HIS A 3 10.05 -6.94 -8.01
N LEU A 4 9.25 -5.96 -7.55
CA LEU A 4 8.09 -6.22 -6.71
C LEU A 4 6.91 -6.77 -7.52
N GLN A 5 6.62 -6.13 -8.66
CA GLN A 5 5.58 -6.58 -9.59
C GLN A 5 5.93 -7.95 -10.18
N ASN A 6 7.19 -8.18 -10.60
CA ASN A 6 7.61 -9.50 -11.07
C ASN A 6 7.63 -10.53 -9.95
N THR A 7 7.97 -10.17 -8.70
CA THR A 7 7.90 -11.14 -7.59
C THR A 7 6.46 -11.57 -7.33
N ILE A 8 5.50 -10.64 -7.34
CA ILE A 8 4.08 -10.95 -7.19
C ILE A 8 3.60 -11.83 -8.36
N LEU A 9 3.94 -11.46 -9.60
CA LEU A 9 3.55 -12.21 -10.80
C LEU A 9 4.25 -13.59 -10.90
N GLU A 10 5.53 -13.69 -10.55
CA GLU A 10 6.31 -14.94 -10.54
C GLU A 10 5.85 -15.90 -9.43
N MET A 11 5.43 -15.39 -8.27
CA MET A 11 4.92 -16.23 -7.18
C MET A 11 3.50 -16.74 -7.46
N ILE A 12 2.64 -15.91 -8.07
CA ILE A 12 1.34 -16.35 -8.63
C ILE A 12 1.56 -17.41 -9.72
N ALA A 13 2.56 -17.24 -10.60
CA ALA A 13 2.89 -18.20 -11.66
C ALA A 13 3.47 -19.54 -11.14
N ARG A 14 3.98 -19.60 -9.89
CA ARG A 14 4.54 -20.81 -9.26
C ARG A 14 3.51 -21.68 -8.55
N GLY A 15 2.23 -21.30 -8.56
CA GLY A 15 1.15 -22.05 -7.90
C GLY A 15 1.07 -21.85 -6.39
N GLU A 16 1.78 -20.87 -5.82
CA GLU A 16 1.48 -20.37 -4.48
C GLU A 16 0.17 -19.57 -4.54
N THR A 17 -0.69 -19.72 -3.54
CA THR A 17 -1.93 -18.93 -3.50
C THR A 17 -1.58 -17.44 -3.35
N LEU A 18 -2.43 -16.56 -3.89
CA LEU A 18 -2.24 -15.10 -3.82
C LEU A 18 -2.12 -14.65 -2.35
N GLU A 19 -2.84 -15.30 -1.46
CA GLU A 19 -2.81 -15.13 -0.02
C GLU A 19 -1.43 -15.44 0.57
N ALA A 20 -0.84 -16.61 0.26
CA ALA A 20 0.48 -16.97 0.75
C ALA A 20 1.58 -16.02 0.23
N THR A 21 1.42 -15.57 -1.03
CA THR A 21 2.34 -14.63 -1.67
C THR A 21 2.31 -13.26 -0.97
N THR A 22 1.12 -12.71 -0.78
CA THR A 22 0.94 -11.41 -0.12
C THR A 22 1.35 -11.43 1.34
N ASP A 23 1.09 -12.54 2.03
CA ASP A 23 1.55 -12.76 3.39
C ASP A 23 3.07 -12.66 3.53
N ARG A 24 3.79 -13.44 2.73
CA ARG A 24 5.25 -13.46 2.73
C ARG A 24 5.85 -12.14 2.29
N LEU A 25 5.23 -11.45 1.33
CA LEU A 25 5.70 -10.16 0.85
C LEU A 25 5.63 -9.11 1.96
N CYS A 26 4.48 -9.00 2.62
CA CYS A 26 4.28 -7.99 3.65
C CYS A 26 5.25 -8.19 4.81
N HIS A 27 5.36 -9.42 5.33
CA HIS A 27 6.33 -9.76 6.38
C HIS A 27 7.77 -9.41 6.00
N ARG A 28 8.18 -9.64 4.74
CA ARG A 28 9.53 -9.29 4.28
C ARG A 28 9.77 -7.78 4.26
N ILE A 29 8.81 -7.01 3.75
CA ILE A 29 8.94 -5.54 3.68
C ILE A 29 9.00 -4.94 5.07
N GLU A 30 8.12 -5.34 5.98
CA GLU A 30 8.09 -4.82 7.34
C GLU A 30 9.34 -5.22 8.15
N LYS A 31 9.92 -6.39 7.87
CA LYS A 31 11.21 -6.80 8.45
C LYS A 31 12.37 -5.95 7.94
N LEU A 32 12.35 -5.54 6.67
CA LEU A 32 13.39 -4.68 6.09
C LEU A 32 13.27 -3.23 6.50
N LEU A 33 12.05 -2.77 6.83
CA LEU A 33 11.74 -1.38 7.13
C LEU A 33 11.09 -1.24 8.52
N PRO A 34 11.89 -1.19 9.60
CA PRO A 34 11.36 -1.06 10.95
C PRO A 34 10.41 0.14 11.10
N GLY A 35 9.24 -0.08 11.70
CA GLY A 35 8.21 0.93 11.90
C GLY A 35 7.33 1.22 10.69
N VAL A 36 7.66 0.71 9.51
CA VAL A 36 6.77 0.72 8.33
C VAL A 36 5.82 -0.45 8.40
N ARG A 37 4.55 -0.22 8.06
CA ARG A 37 3.53 -1.26 7.88
C ARG A 37 3.12 -1.31 6.42
N CYS A 38 2.64 -2.43 5.95
CA CYS A 38 2.13 -2.53 4.59
C CYS A 38 0.85 -3.36 4.49
N SER A 39 0.08 -3.15 3.44
CA SER A 39 -1.10 -3.95 3.13
C SER A 39 -1.22 -4.17 1.63
N VAL A 40 -1.89 -5.26 1.26
CA VAL A 40 -2.34 -5.52 -0.11
C VAL A 40 -3.85 -5.68 -0.08
N LEU A 41 -4.55 -4.99 -0.96
CA LEU A 41 -5.99 -5.12 -1.17
C LEU A 41 -6.23 -5.60 -2.60
N ARG A 42 -7.14 -6.55 -2.80
CA ARG A 42 -7.70 -6.89 -4.11
C ARG A 42 -8.88 -5.96 -4.42
N VAL A 43 -9.10 -5.66 -5.69
CA VAL A 43 -10.31 -5.01 -6.20
C VAL A 43 -11.13 -6.06 -6.96
N ASP A 44 -12.41 -6.22 -6.63
CA ASP A 44 -13.31 -7.13 -7.36
C ASP A 44 -13.92 -6.47 -8.61
N GLY A 45 -14.70 -7.24 -9.38
CA GLY A 45 -15.36 -6.75 -10.59
C GLY A 45 -16.41 -5.65 -10.35
N ASN A 46 -16.84 -5.43 -9.10
CA ASN A 46 -17.77 -4.37 -8.71
C ASN A 46 -17.04 -3.11 -8.21
N GLY A 47 -15.70 -3.14 -8.13
CA GLY A 47 -14.91 -2.05 -7.56
C GLY A 47 -14.84 -2.07 -6.03
N LEU A 48 -15.11 -3.22 -5.39
CA LEU A 48 -15.01 -3.39 -3.94
C LEU A 48 -13.61 -3.83 -3.54
N LEU A 49 -13.13 -3.30 -2.41
CA LEU A 49 -11.84 -3.64 -1.82
C LEU A 49 -11.94 -4.87 -0.92
N HIS A 50 -10.94 -5.75 -1.03
CA HIS A 50 -10.81 -6.95 -0.21
C HIS A 50 -9.37 -7.08 0.30
N PRO A 51 -9.11 -6.80 1.59
CA PRO A 51 -7.89 -7.16 2.28
C PRO A 51 -7.35 -8.56 1.97
N LEU A 52 -6.06 -8.62 1.67
CA LEU A 52 -5.31 -9.87 1.61
C LEU A 52 -4.45 -10.03 2.88
N PRO A 53 -4.13 -11.28 3.28
CA PRO A 53 -3.33 -11.54 4.47
C PRO A 53 -1.89 -11.00 4.34
N GLY A 54 -1.22 -10.82 5.49
CA GLY A 54 0.18 -10.39 5.55
C GLY A 54 0.45 -9.08 6.24
N SER A 55 -0.55 -8.20 6.29
CA SER A 55 -0.38 -6.94 6.98
C SER A 55 -0.23 -7.17 8.49
N SER A 56 0.72 -6.51 9.13
CA SER A 56 0.73 -6.44 10.61
C SER A 56 -0.16 -5.32 11.15
N LEU A 57 -0.98 -4.69 10.30
CA LEU A 57 -2.06 -3.82 10.75
C LEU A 57 -3.11 -4.64 11.52
N PRO A 58 -3.76 -4.05 12.54
CA PRO A 58 -4.79 -4.74 13.32
C PRO A 58 -5.93 -5.26 12.44
N ASN A 59 -6.42 -6.45 12.75
CA ASN A 59 -7.56 -7.07 12.06
C ASN A 59 -8.79 -6.15 12.03
N GLU A 60 -9.02 -5.37 13.08
CA GLU A 60 -10.11 -4.38 13.14
C GLU A 60 -9.99 -3.34 12.03
N TYR A 61 -8.78 -2.82 11.78
CA TYR A 61 -8.56 -1.88 10.69
C TYR A 61 -8.72 -2.55 9.32
N MET A 62 -8.21 -3.77 9.16
CA MET A 62 -8.39 -4.52 7.91
C MET A 62 -9.87 -4.78 7.63
N ALA A 63 -10.65 -5.13 8.65
CA ALA A 63 -12.10 -5.34 8.52
C ALA A 63 -12.86 -4.07 8.09
N LEU A 64 -12.39 -2.87 8.44
CA LEU A 64 -12.97 -1.62 7.96
C LEU A 64 -12.79 -1.40 6.45
N LEU A 65 -11.78 -2.05 5.84
CA LEU A 65 -11.49 -1.93 4.41
C LEU A 65 -12.27 -2.94 3.56
N GLU A 66 -12.79 -4.00 4.17
CA GLU A 66 -13.55 -5.05 3.50
C GLU A 66 -14.85 -4.49 2.90
N GLY A 67 -15.05 -4.72 1.60
CA GLY A 67 -16.26 -4.30 0.89
C GLY A 67 -16.35 -2.78 0.63
N LEU A 68 -15.28 -2.01 0.84
CA LEU A 68 -15.30 -0.58 0.51
C LEU A 68 -15.26 -0.37 -1.01
N MET A 69 -16.19 0.44 -1.51
CA MET A 69 -16.18 0.91 -2.89
C MET A 69 -14.97 1.83 -3.13
N ILE A 70 -14.22 1.59 -4.21
CA ILE A 70 -13.14 2.49 -4.63
C ILE A 70 -13.68 3.89 -4.96
N GLY A 71 -12.90 4.92 -4.66
CA GLY A 71 -13.30 6.29 -4.92
C GLY A 71 -12.20 7.30 -4.64
N PRO A 72 -12.34 8.55 -5.10
CA PRO A 72 -11.28 9.55 -5.02
C PRO A 72 -10.92 9.95 -3.58
N LEU A 73 -11.78 9.70 -2.60
CA LEU A 73 -11.63 10.06 -1.18
C LEU A 73 -11.65 8.85 -0.24
N VAL A 74 -11.18 7.69 -0.71
CA VAL A 74 -11.24 6.43 0.05
C VAL A 74 -9.83 6.00 0.47
N GLY A 75 -9.27 6.72 1.43
CA GLY A 75 -7.90 6.56 1.90
C GLY A 75 -6.87 6.69 0.76
N SER A 76 -5.67 6.15 0.96
CA SER A 76 -4.70 6.05 -0.15
C SER A 76 -5.02 4.89 -1.09
N CYS A 77 -5.51 3.75 -0.57
CA CYS A 77 -5.74 2.54 -1.35
C CYS A 77 -6.92 2.68 -2.32
N GLY A 78 -8.10 3.01 -1.82
CA GLY A 78 -9.29 3.17 -2.67
C GLY A 78 -9.12 4.29 -3.70
N SER A 79 -8.44 5.38 -3.35
CA SER A 79 -8.10 6.44 -4.31
C SER A 79 -7.10 5.99 -5.38
N ALA A 80 -6.08 5.21 -5.02
CA ALA A 80 -5.12 4.69 -5.99
C ALA A 80 -5.77 3.73 -6.98
N ALA A 81 -6.66 2.86 -6.48
CA ALA A 81 -7.42 1.95 -7.31
C ALA A 81 -8.36 2.72 -8.26
N TYR A 82 -9.11 3.69 -7.73
CA TYR A 82 -10.03 4.52 -8.54
C TYR A 82 -9.32 5.31 -9.64
N LEU A 83 -8.14 5.87 -9.34
CA LEU A 83 -7.40 6.70 -10.27
C LEU A 83 -6.54 5.89 -11.26
N GLY A 84 -6.31 4.60 -11.00
CA GLY A 84 -5.32 3.80 -11.72
C GLY A 84 -3.90 4.36 -11.60
N LYS A 85 -3.61 5.10 -10.51
CA LYS A 85 -2.33 5.81 -10.31
C LYS A 85 -1.91 5.79 -8.85
N ALA A 86 -0.61 5.87 -8.60
CA ALA A 86 -0.10 5.95 -7.23
C ALA A 86 -0.61 7.20 -6.50
N VAL A 87 -0.93 7.03 -5.22
CA VAL A 87 -1.46 8.07 -4.33
C VAL A 87 -0.55 8.20 -3.11
N ALA A 88 -0.15 9.43 -2.82
CA ALA A 88 0.66 9.78 -1.68
C ALA A 88 -0.14 10.68 -0.72
N VAL A 89 -0.13 10.34 0.57
CA VAL A 89 -0.64 11.14 1.67
C VAL A 89 0.50 11.40 2.64
N LYS A 90 0.87 12.68 2.78
CA LYS A 90 2.01 13.10 3.60
C LYS A 90 1.66 13.24 5.09
N ASP A 91 0.40 13.51 5.37
CA ASP A 91 -0.13 13.71 6.71
C ASP A 91 -1.58 13.18 6.77
N ILE A 92 -1.75 11.98 7.32
CA ILE A 92 -3.03 11.30 7.46
C ILE A 92 -4.01 12.11 8.31
N ALA A 93 -3.51 12.87 9.30
CA ALA A 93 -4.37 13.60 10.22
C ALA A 93 -5.18 14.71 9.53
N THR A 94 -4.65 15.26 8.43
CA THR A 94 -5.20 16.44 7.75
C THR A 94 -5.69 16.15 6.33
N ASP A 95 -5.35 14.99 5.74
CA ASP A 95 -5.74 14.67 4.37
C ASP A 95 -7.23 14.26 4.27
N PRO A 96 -8.01 14.89 3.37
CA PRO A 96 -9.45 14.65 3.27
C PRO A 96 -9.81 13.22 2.84
N ARG A 97 -8.88 12.48 2.20
CA ARG A 97 -9.13 11.07 1.83
C ARG A 97 -9.23 10.16 3.05
N TRP A 98 -8.75 10.61 4.21
CA TRP A 98 -8.63 9.80 5.42
C TRP A 98 -9.75 10.04 6.46
N ILE A 99 -10.73 10.90 6.17
CA ILE A 99 -11.78 11.30 7.12
C ILE A 99 -12.50 10.08 7.76
N GLY A 100 -12.74 9.00 7.01
CA GLY A 100 -13.42 7.80 7.52
C GLY A 100 -12.51 6.72 8.12
N PHE A 101 -11.18 6.91 8.10
CA PHE A 101 -10.22 5.81 8.34
C PHE A 101 -9.01 6.20 9.20
N LYS A 102 -8.86 7.49 9.55
CA LYS A 102 -7.63 8.02 10.14
C LYS A 102 -7.42 7.57 11.58
N GLU A 103 -8.47 7.46 12.39
CA GLU A 103 -8.34 7.23 13.83
C GLU A 103 -7.61 5.91 14.16
N PRO A 104 -7.99 4.74 13.58
CA PRO A 104 -7.28 3.49 13.84
C PRO A 104 -5.82 3.53 13.40
N VAL A 105 -5.52 4.23 12.30
CA VAL A 105 -4.16 4.31 11.74
C VAL A 105 -3.28 5.26 12.54
N LEU A 106 -3.82 6.41 12.96
CA LEU A 106 -3.11 7.36 13.82
C LEU A 106 -2.82 6.77 15.21
N ALA A 107 -3.72 5.95 15.76
CA ALA A 107 -3.53 5.26 17.03
C ALA A 107 -2.32 4.29 17.01
N LEU A 108 -1.98 3.77 15.83
CA LEU A 108 -0.79 2.93 15.60
C LEU A 108 0.50 3.76 15.40
N GLY A 109 0.41 5.09 15.53
CA GLY A 109 1.53 6.01 15.31
C GLY A 109 1.85 6.25 13.84
N LEU A 110 1.00 5.79 12.91
CA LEU A 110 1.19 5.94 11.47
C LEU A 110 0.63 7.28 11.00
N LYS A 111 1.45 8.07 10.29
CA LYS A 111 1.19 9.48 9.96
C LYS A 111 1.18 9.77 8.47
N ALA A 112 1.72 8.88 7.64
CA ALA A 112 1.72 9.02 6.19
C ALA A 112 1.43 7.68 5.53
N CYS A 113 0.87 7.72 4.33
CA CYS A 113 0.57 6.52 3.57
C CYS A 113 0.77 6.74 2.07
N TRP A 114 1.44 5.78 1.43
CA TRP A 114 1.54 5.69 -0.01
C TRP A 114 0.86 4.42 -0.48
N SER A 115 0.16 4.49 -1.61
CA SER A 115 -0.44 3.33 -2.27
C SER A 115 -0.20 3.37 -3.77
N SER A 116 0.04 2.22 -4.38
CA SER A 116 0.07 2.05 -5.84
C SER A 116 -0.93 1.00 -6.29
N PRO A 117 -1.61 1.22 -7.43
CA PRO A 117 -2.39 0.17 -8.05
C PRO A 117 -1.49 -0.97 -8.52
N ILE A 118 -2.08 -2.16 -8.53
CA ILE A 118 -1.57 -3.35 -9.19
C ILE A 118 -2.48 -3.55 -10.39
N CYS A 119 -1.93 -3.43 -11.60
CA CYS A 119 -2.69 -3.55 -12.85
C CYS A 119 -2.32 -4.83 -13.59
N ASP A 120 -3.25 -5.35 -14.39
CA ASP A 120 -2.95 -6.34 -15.43
C ASP A 120 -2.23 -5.71 -16.64
N ALA A 121 -1.97 -6.53 -17.67
CA ALA A 121 -1.26 -6.10 -18.87
C ALA A 121 -2.07 -5.09 -19.71
N GLU A 122 -3.39 -5.14 -19.60
CA GLU A 122 -4.36 -4.29 -20.27
C GLU A 122 -4.59 -2.97 -19.50
N GLY A 123 -4.06 -2.86 -18.29
CA GLY A 123 -4.14 -1.67 -17.44
C GLY A 123 -5.32 -1.66 -16.48
N ALA A 124 -6.12 -2.73 -16.41
CA ALA A 124 -7.20 -2.86 -15.44
C ALA A 124 -6.62 -3.06 -14.03
N VAL A 125 -7.22 -2.39 -13.04
CA VAL A 125 -6.76 -2.43 -11.65
C VAL A 125 -7.27 -3.71 -10.98
N LEU A 126 -6.34 -4.56 -10.56
CA LEU A 126 -6.63 -5.80 -9.83
C LEU A 126 -6.56 -5.63 -8.30
N GLY A 127 -5.91 -4.56 -7.84
CA GLY A 127 -5.65 -4.35 -6.43
C GLY A 127 -4.75 -3.15 -6.16
N THR A 128 -4.31 -3.03 -4.91
CA THR A 128 -3.36 -2.01 -4.48
C THR A 128 -2.38 -2.55 -3.46
N PHE A 129 -1.15 -2.04 -3.50
CA PHE A 129 -0.15 -2.23 -2.47
C PHE A 129 0.12 -0.90 -1.76
N ALA A 130 0.10 -0.91 -0.43
CA ALA A 130 0.29 0.29 0.38
C ALA A 130 1.39 0.15 1.43
N LEU A 131 2.04 1.28 1.70
CA LEU A 131 3.02 1.48 2.76
C LEU A 131 2.53 2.57 3.70
N TYR A 132 2.63 2.31 4.99
CA TYR A 132 2.25 3.22 6.07
C TYR A 132 3.47 3.54 6.90
N PHE A 133 3.56 4.79 7.32
CA PHE A 133 4.80 5.34 7.83
C PHE A 133 4.60 6.06 9.16
N PRO A 134 5.53 5.93 10.14
CA PRO A 134 5.37 6.50 11.48
C PRO A 134 5.64 8.02 11.54
N GLU A 135 6.11 8.58 10.43
CA GLU A 135 6.48 9.98 10.29
C GLU A 135 5.65 10.63 9.20
N LYS A 136 5.32 11.92 9.37
CA LYS A 136 4.78 12.73 8.29
C LYS A 136 5.87 12.84 7.23
N ARG A 137 5.64 12.25 6.07
CA ARG A 137 6.62 12.29 4.99
C ARG A 137 5.94 12.35 3.65
N GLY A 138 6.51 13.17 2.77
CA GLY A 138 6.27 13.07 1.34
C GLY A 138 7.52 12.62 0.61
N PRO A 139 7.44 12.51 -0.71
CA PRO A 139 8.64 12.38 -1.51
C PRO A 139 9.63 13.51 -1.22
N THR A 140 10.89 13.19 -0.97
CA THR A 140 12.01 14.13 -1.14
C THR A 140 12.20 14.48 -2.61
N CYS A 141 11.81 13.59 -3.53
CA CYS A 141 11.65 13.88 -4.97
C CYS A 141 10.38 13.22 -5.53
N VAL A 142 9.50 14.02 -6.13
CA VAL A 142 8.17 13.59 -6.62
C VAL A 142 8.27 12.53 -7.73
N SER A 143 9.36 12.53 -8.51
CA SER A 143 9.56 11.60 -9.64
C SER A 143 9.98 10.18 -9.22
N ALA A 144 10.62 9.99 -8.07
CA ALA A 144 11.01 8.65 -7.59
C ALA A 144 9.90 7.95 -6.80
N TRP A 145 9.08 8.70 -6.06
CA TRP A 145 7.96 8.14 -5.28
C TRP A 145 6.87 7.47 -6.13
N ASN A 146 6.63 7.98 -7.34
CA ASN A 146 5.66 7.37 -8.26
C ASN A 146 6.18 6.11 -8.95
N LYS A 147 7.49 5.82 -8.86
CA LYS A 147 8.13 4.70 -9.57
C LYS A 147 8.67 3.62 -8.63
N ASP A 148 9.11 3.96 -7.41
CA ASP A 148 9.64 2.98 -6.46
C ASP A 148 9.82 3.57 -5.03
N PRO A 149 8.78 3.58 -4.19
CA PRO A 149 8.92 4.08 -2.82
C PRO A 149 9.74 3.15 -1.94
N VAL A 150 9.78 1.84 -2.23
CA VAL A 150 10.61 0.89 -1.47
C VAL A 150 12.08 1.27 -1.62
N SER A 151 12.53 1.57 -2.84
CA SER A 151 13.87 2.11 -3.11
C SER A 151 14.08 3.50 -2.51
N GLY A 152 13.05 4.34 -2.48
CA GLY A 152 13.09 5.64 -1.81
C GLY A 152 13.21 5.56 -0.28
N VAL A 153 12.67 4.51 0.35
CA VAL A 153 12.81 4.28 1.80
C VAL A 153 14.15 3.61 2.13
N ILE A 154 14.59 2.63 1.31
CA ILE A 154 15.90 1.97 1.48
C ILE A 154 17.05 2.96 1.18
N GLY A 155 16.86 3.88 0.22
CA GLY A 155 17.86 4.89 -0.17
C GLY A 155 18.10 6.00 0.85
N VAL A 156 17.24 6.17 1.86
CA VAL A 156 17.42 7.18 2.93
C VAL A 156 18.37 6.68 4.03
N GLN A 157 18.71 5.40 4.07
CA GLN A 157 19.66 4.84 5.05
C GLN A 157 21.15 4.91 4.64
N LYS A 158 21.51 5.61 3.55
CA LYS A 158 22.92 5.95 3.26
C LYS A 158 23.15 7.46 3.37
N GLY A 159 23.17 7.96 4.60
CA GLY A 159 23.93 9.16 4.99
C GLY A 159 25.41 8.78 5.22
N PRO A 160 26.36 9.71 5.03
CA PRO A 160 27.72 9.41 4.61
C PRO A 160 28.54 8.73 5.72
N LEU A 161 29.50 7.89 5.30
CA LEU A 161 30.70 7.63 6.08
C LEU A 161 31.58 8.88 6.06
#